data_AF-A0A202C0J7-F1
#
_entry.id   AF-A0A202C0J7-F1
#
_cell.length_a   1.000
_cell.length_b   1.000
_cell.length_c   1.000
_cell.angle_alpha   90.00
_cell.angle_beta   90.00
_cell.angle_gamma   90.00
#
_symmetry.space_group_name_H-M   'P 1'
#
loop_
_entity.id
_entity.type
_entity.pdbx_description
1 polymer ?
#
loop_
_entity_poly.entity_id
_entity_poly.type
_entity_poly.pdbx_seq_one_letter_code
_entity_poly.pdbx_strand_id
1 'polypeptide(L)'
;MKKSTFLCLLLVIISFYSTAKAQKITDGQTIDLNGMSVTFNILNKETIQNGGKSFDRYKVAASVKNTSDKSYNIRLSSYPQIVSNTAIVELNCINATGAKLTSKKIELKMKAQIINVTYSAYDKSGKFVNSILPVIGSYYFDSGDTINDDAIFIVPQGEKPDVTVRSLR
;
A
#
# COMPACT_ATOMS: atom_id res chain seq x y z
N MET A 1 -38.56 21.63 24.16
CA MET A 1 -37.64 22.20 23.14
C MET A 1 -36.16 21.99 23.45
N LYS A 2 -35.67 22.13 24.70
CA LYS A 2 -34.22 22.02 25.04
C LYS A 2 -33.57 20.63 24.84
N LYS A 3 -34.33 19.54 24.94
CA LYS A 3 -33.79 18.16 24.77
C LYS A 3 -33.57 17.76 23.30
N SER A 4 -34.36 18.32 22.38
CA SER A 4 -34.27 18.00 20.94
C SER A 4 -33.06 18.68 20.28
N THR A 5 -32.74 19.91 20.70
CA THR A 5 -31.55 20.62 20.23
C THR A 5 -30.24 19.98 20.71
N PHE A 6 -30.22 19.45 21.93
CA PHE A 6 -29.06 18.71 22.45
C PHE A 6 -28.79 17.41 21.66
N LEU A 7 -29.85 16.66 21.32
CA LEU A 7 -29.73 15.44 20.52
C LEU A 7 -29.24 15.72 19.10
N CYS A 8 -29.72 16.81 18.46
CA CYS A 8 -29.22 17.23 17.16
C CYS A 8 -27.74 17.67 17.21
N LEU A 9 -27.31 18.39 18.25
CA LEU A 9 -25.93 18.82 18.40
C LEU A 9 -24.99 17.61 18.60
N LEU A 10 -25.44 16.61 19.37
CA LEU A 10 -24.70 15.37 19.59
C LEU A 10 -24.57 14.54 18.30
N LEU A 11 -25.63 14.45 17.50
CA LEU A 11 -25.61 13.77 16.19
C LEU A 11 -24.64 14.43 15.21
N VAL A 12 -24.59 15.78 15.19
CA VAL A 12 -23.65 16.54 14.36
C VAL A 12 -22.20 16.29 14.79
N ILE A 13 -21.90 16.25 16.09
CA ILE A 13 -20.55 15.96 16.59
C ILE A 13 -20.13 14.52 16.24
N ILE A 14 -21.01 13.54 16.41
CA ILE A 14 -20.71 12.12 16.11
C ILE A 14 -20.45 11.91 14.61
N SER A 15 -21.16 12.63 13.73
CA SER A 15 -21.00 12.51 12.28
C SER A 15 -19.69 13.10 11.73
N PHE A 16 -18.97 13.92 12.51
CA PHE A 16 -17.64 14.41 12.14
C PHE A 16 -16.50 13.43 12.46
N TYR A 17 -16.70 12.44 13.36
CA TYR A 17 -15.65 11.49 13.74
C TYR A 17 -15.46 10.33 12.75
N SER A 18 -16.42 10.10 11.85
CA SER A 18 -16.47 8.91 11.00
C SER A 18 -15.74 9.02 9.65
N THR A 19 -14.85 9.99 9.45
CA THR A 19 -14.02 10.03 8.23
C THR A 19 -12.58 9.65 8.57
N ALA A 20 -12.16 8.44 8.18
CA ALA A 20 -10.75 8.06 8.13
C ALA A 20 -10.06 8.96 7.08
N LYS A 21 -9.61 10.14 7.48
CA LYS A 21 -8.99 11.12 6.59
C LYS A 21 -7.55 10.69 6.30
N ALA A 22 -7.16 10.77 5.04
CA ALA A 22 -5.76 10.65 4.67
C ALA A 22 -4.94 11.69 5.46
N GLN A 23 -3.83 11.27 6.04
CA GLN A 23 -2.96 12.11 6.87
C GLN A 23 -1.75 12.56 6.04
N LYS A 24 -1.27 13.79 6.24
CA LYS A 24 -0.02 14.24 5.61
C LYS A 24 1.16 13.51 6.24
N ILE A 25 2.10 13.07 5.41
CA ILE A 25 3.35 12.45 5.87
C ILE A 25 4.54 13.10 5.15
N THR A 26 5.59 13.38 5.90
CA THR A 26 6.80 14.04 5.41
C THR A 26 8.00 13.09 5.45
N ASP A 27 9.10 13.51 4.82
CA ASP A 27 10.33 12.73 4.77
C ASP A 27 10.89 12.42 6.18
N GLY A 28 11.20 11.15 6.44
CA GLY A 28 11.66 10.65 7.73
C GLY A 28 10.56 10.45 8.78
N GLN A 29 9.31 10.82 8.47
CA GLN A 29 8.21 10.74 9.42
C GLN A 29 7.64 9.32 9.51
N THR A 30 7.21 8.95 10.71
CA THR A 30 6.41 7.75 10.98
C THR A 30 5.04 8.15 11.56
N ILE A 31 3.97 7.56 11.06
CA ILE A 31 2.57 7.80 11.48
C ILE A 31 1.93 6.48 11.85
N ASP A 32 1.20 6.44 12.97
CA ASP A 32 0.34 5.31 13.31
C ASP A 32 -1.04 5.44 12.65
N LEU A 33 -1.44 4.39 11.94
CA LEU A 33 -2.75 4.24 11.34
C LEU A 33 -3.44 3.00 11.90
N ASN A 34 -4.06 3.15 13.08
CA ASN A 34 -4.82 2.09 13.75
C ASN A 34 -3.99 0.83 14.04
N GLY A 35 -2.77 1.00 14.58
CA GLY A 35 -1.86 -0.12 14.85
C GLY A 35 -1.08 -0.58 13.61
N MET A 36 -0.97 0.30 12.62
CA MET A 36 -0.04 0.17 11.50
C MET A 36 0.90 1.37 11.50
N SER A 37 2.16 1.14 11.84
CA SER A 37 3.20 2.16 11.86
C SER A 37 3.77 2.35 10.45
N VAL A 38 3.41 3.44 9.78
CA VAL A 38 3.84 3.74 8.40
C VAL A 38 4.96 4.77 8.40
N THR A 39 6.07 4.46 7.72
CA THR A 39 7.22 5.37 7.55
C THR A 39 7.38 5.73 6.07
N PHE A 40 7.75 6.98 5.80
CA PHE A 40 8.04 7.47 4.44
C PHE A 40 9.41 8.16 4.41
N ASN A 41 10.21 7.87 3.38
CA ASN A 41 11.55 8.44 3.21
C ASN A 41 11.80 8.84 1.75
N ILE A 42 12.52 9.95 1.56
CA ILE A 42 13.13 10.34 0.30
C ILE A 42 14.55 9.78 0.28
N LEU A 43 14.83 8.89 -0.66
CA LEU A 43 16.13 8.22 -0.78
C LEU A 43 17.10 8.99 -1.68
N ASN A 44 16.59 9.64 -2.71
CA ASN A 44 17.40 10.42 -3.65
C ASN A 44 16.59 11.53 -4.32
N LYS A 45 17.26 12.60 -4.75
CA LYS A 45 16.72 13.69 -5.57
C LYS A 45 17.62 13.94 -6.77
N GLU A 46 17.01 14.06 -7.95
CA GLU A 46 17.66 14.45 -9.19
C GLU A 46 16.80 15.51 -9.91
N THR A 47 17.42 16.45 -10.63
CA THR A 47 16.68 17.33 -11.55
C THR A 47 16.81 16.79 -12.96
N ILE A 48 15.69 16.65 -13.66
CA ILE A 48 15.62 16.13 -15.03
C ILE A 48 14.95 17.13 -15.96
N GLN A 49 15.30 17.09 -17.24
CA GLN A 49 14.58 17.83 -18.28
C GLN A 49 13.69 16.91 -19.12
N ASN A 50 12.51 17.41 -19.50
CA ASN A 50 11.59 16.72 -20.39
C ASN A 50 10.76 17.74 -21.18
N GLY A 51 10.81 17.69 -22.51
CA GLY A 51 10.05 18.60 -23.38
C GLY A 51 10.35 20.08 -23.12
N GLY A 52 11.61 20.44 -22.82
CA GLY A 52 12.02 21.81 -22.52
C GLY A 52 11.63 22.33 -21.13
N LYS A 53 10.96 21.51 -20.31
CA LYS A 53 10.64 21.83 -18.90
C LYS A 53 11.53 21.00 -17.96
N SER A 54 11.94 21.63 -16.87
CA SER A 54 12.68 20.98 -15.79
C SER A 54 11.72 20.45 -14.73
N PHE A 55 12.05 19.30 -14.15
CA PHE A 55 11.31 18.63 -13.08
C PHE A 55 12.27 18.09 -12.03
N ASP A 56 11.78 17.93 -10.80
CA ASP A 56 12.53 17.20 -9.78
C ASP A 56 11.99 15.76 -9.67
N ARG A 57 12.91 14.81 -9.76
CA ARG A 57 12.69 13.37 -9.66
C ARG A 57 13.17 12.90 -8.30
N TYR A 58 12.28 12.29 -7.54
CA TYR A 58 12.55 11.75 -6.22
C TYR A 58 12.43 10.23 -6.23
N LYS A 59 13.47 9.51 -5.80
CA LYS A 59 13.34 8.11 -5.40
C LYS A 59 12.87 8.11 -3.95
N VAL A 60 11.76 7.43 -3.69
CA VAL A 60 11.12 7.40 -2.37
C VAL A 60 10.91 5.96 -1.93
N ALA A 61 10.86 5.73 -0.62
CA ALA A 61 10.52 4.44 -0.03
C ALA A 61 9.45 4.63 1.05
N ALA A 62 8.58 3.63 1.17
CA ALA A 62 7.60 3.55 2.23
C ALA A 62 7.65 2.18 2.89
N SER A 63 7.37 2.15 4.19
CA SER A 63 7.22 0.92 4.94
C SER A 63 6.00 0.98 5.84
N VAL A 64 5.41 -0.17 6.13
CA VAL A 64 4.37 -0.31 7.14
C VAL A 64 4.69 -1.50 8.01
N LYS A 65 4.70 -1.29 9.33
CA LYS A 65 4.84 -2.34 10.34
C LYS A 65 3.52 -2.56 11.06
N ASN A 66 3.09 -3.80 11.20
CA ASN A 66 1.93 -4.14 12.02
C ASN A 66 2.35 -4.08 13.49
N THR A 67 1.88 -3.06 14.21
CA THR A 67 2.11 -2.87 15.63
C THR A 67 0.93 -3.33 16.48
N SER A 68 -0.15 -3.80 15.84
CA SER A 68 -1.32 -4.37 16.50
C SER A 68 -1.18 -5.87 16.73
N ASP A 69 -2.06 -6.44 17.57
CA ASP A 69 -2.20 -7.89 17.75
C ASP A 69 -3.08 -8.55 16.66
N LYS A 70 -3.58 -7.78 15.67
CA LYS A 70 -4.48 -8.28 14.62
C LYS A 70 -3.68 -8.70 13.40
N SER A 71 -3.96 -9.91 12.91
CA SER A 71 -3.49 -10.37 11.59
C SER A 71 -4.49 -9.98 10.50
N TYR A 72 -3.98 -9.55 9.35
CA TYR A 72 -4.76 -9.31 8.15
C TYR A 72 -4.48 -10.40 7.13
N ASN A 73 -5.51 -11.06 6.62
CA ASN A 73 -5.32 -12.14 5.66
C ASN A 73 -6.43 -12.23 4.61
N ILE A 74 -6.07 -12.70 3.41
CA ILE A 74 -7.00 -13.09 2.35
C ILE A 74 -6.67 -14.53 1.98
N ARG A 75 -7.60 -15.45 2.22
CA ARG A 75 -7.48 -16.84 1.76
C ARG A 75 -8.04 -16.97 0.36
N LEU A 76 -7.34 -17.70 -0.51
CA LEU A 76 -7.86 -18.03 -1.83
C LEU A 76 -8.73 -19.28 -1.74
N SER A 77 -9.85 -19.29 -2.47
CA SER A 77 -10.74 -20.45 -2.57
C SER A 77 -10.35 -21.40 -3.69
N SER A 78 -9.61 -20.92 -4.68
CA SER A 78 -9.16 -21.69 -5.84
C SER A 78 -7.87 -21.11 -6.42
N TYR A 79 -7.20 -21.89 -7.28
CA TYR A 79 -6.05 -21.44 -8.03
C TYR A 79 -6.26 -21.74 -9.53
N PRO A 80 -6.08 -20.75 -10.43
CA PRO A 80 -5.77 -19.34 -10.15
C PRO A 80 -7.00 -18.53 -9.67
N GLN A 81 -6.80 -17.60 -8.74
CA GLN A 81 -7.80 -16.61 -8.34
C GLN A 81 -7.19 -15.20 -8.38
N ILE A 82 -7.86 -14.27 -9.05
CA ILE A 82 -7.44 -12.87 -9.12
C ILE A 82 -7.95 -12.14 -7.86
N VAL A 83 -7.02 -11.54 -7.11
CA VAL A 83 -7.32 -10.73 -5.91
C VAL A 83 -6.75 -9.34 -6.08
N SER A 84 -7.61 -8.32 -6.09
CA SER A 84 -7.23 -6.93 -6.34
C SER A 84 -7.08 -6.09 -5.06
N ASN A 85 -7.59 -6.55 -3.93
CA ASN A 85 -7.62 -5.80 -2.66
C ASN A 85 -6.51 -6.22 -1.67
N THR A 86 -5.31 -6.52 -2.17
CA THR A 86 -4.17 -6.93 -1.33
C THR A 86 -3.43 -5.77 -0.67
N ALA A 87 -3.70 -4.53 -1.10
CA ALA A 87 -3.15 -3.32 -0.50
C ALA A 87 -3.74 -3.06 0.90
N ILE A 88 -2.89 -2.60 1.81
CA ILE A 88 -3.25 -2.35 3.22
C ILE A 88 -3.09 -0.87 3.61
N VAL A 89 -2.10 -0.20 3.01
CA VAL A 89 -1.84 1.23 3.13
C VAL A 89 -1.56 1.78 1.75
N GLU A 90 -2.08 2.99 1.49
CA GLU A 90 -1.79 3.75 0.27
C GLU A 90 -1.16 5.09 0.63
N LEU A 91 -0.05 5.40 -0.03
CA LEU A 91 0.58 6.72 -0.01
C LEU A 91 0.36 7.39 -1.37
N ASN A 92 -0.24 8.57 -1.40
CA ASN A 92 -0.47 9.35 -2.62
C ASN A 92 0.35 10.64 -2.58
N CYS A 93 1.13 10.88 -3.64
CA CYS A 93 1.82 12.13 -3.87
C CYS A 93 0.96 13.05 -4.74
N ILE A 94 0.42 14.11 -4.15
CA ILE A 94 -0.62 14.97 -4.74
C ILE A 94 -0.06 15.78 -5.92
N ASN A 95 1.16 16.30 -5.78
CA ASN A 95 1.84 17.07 -6.82
C ASN A 95 2.68 16.21 -7.77
N ALA A 96 2.57 14.87 -7.71
CA ALA A 96 3.22 14.00 -8.69
C ALA A 96 2.57 14.15 -10.08
N THR A 97 3.39 14.48 -11.06
CA THR A 97 2.99 14.68 -12.46
C THR A 97 2.62 13.37 -13.15
N GLY A 98 3.24 12.25 -12.77
CA GLY A 98 3.12 10.96 -13.47
C GLY A 98 3.80 10.94 -14.83
N ALA A 99 4.68 11.92 -15.10
CA ALA A 99 5.45 11.97 -16.33
C ALA A 99 6.33 10.73 -16.47
N LYS A 100 6.63 10.31 -17.70
CA LYS A 100 7.51 9.15 -18.00
C LYS A 100 7.07 7.84 -17.30
N LEU A 101 5.75 7.61 -17.19
CA LEU A 101 5.18 6.40 -16.55
C LEU A 101 5.63 6.23 -15.09
N THR A 102 5.99 7.34 -14.41
CA THR A 102 6.36 7.31 -12.99
C THR A 102 5.10 7.30 -12.12
N SER A 103 5.24 6.71 -10.94
CA SER A 103 4.13 6.54 -10.01
C SER A 103 3.66 7.88 -9.46
N LYS A 104 2.37 7.94 -9.10
CA LYS A 104 1.81 9.00 -8.23
C LYS A 104 1.50 8.50 -6.83
N LYS A 105 1.66 7.19 -6.62
CA LYS A 105 1.30 6.51 -5.39
C LYS A 105 2.16 5.29 -5.12
N ILE A 106 2.20 4.88 -3.87
CA ILE A 106 2.77 3.61 -3.39
C ILE A 106 1.64 2.86 -2.68
N GLU A 107 1.49 1.57 -2.99
CA GLU A 107 0.54 0.69 -2.29
C GLU A 107 1.34 -0.38 -1.56
N LEU A 108 1.29 -0.35 -0.22
CA LEU A 108 1.93 -1.37 0.60
C LEU A 108 1.00 -2.58 0.65
N LYS A 109 1.41 -3.69 0.02
CA LYS A 109 0.60 -4.90 -0.19
C LYS A 109 1.01 -6.04 0.72
N MET A 110 0.01 -6.79 1.18
CA MET A 110 0.20 -8.02 1.94
C MET A 110 1.11 -9.00 1.20
N LYS A 111 1.90 -9.77 1.97
CA LYS A 111 2.81 -10.79 1.44
C LYS A 111 2.00 -11.96 0.89
N ALA A 112 2.40 -12.50 -0.26
CA ALA A 112 1.81 -13.73 -0.79
C ALA A 112 2.38 -14.94 -0.06
N GLN A 113 1.51 -15.84 0.39
CA GLN A 113 1.89 -17.16 0.87
C GLN A 113 1.96 -18.12 -0.32
N ILE A 114 3.15 -18.64 -0.60
CA ILE A 114 3.39 -19.63 -1.64
C ILE A 114 3.33 -21.03 -1.01
N ILE A 115 2.55 -21.91 -1.63
CA ILE A 115 2.40 -23.32 -1.29
C ILE A 115 2.95 -24.14 -2.47
N ASN A 116 3.85 -25.08 -2.20
CA ASN A 116 4.38 -25.97 -3.23
C ASN A 116 3.51 -27.24 -3.31
N VAL A 117 2.77 -27.39 -4.41
CA VAL A 117 1.90 -28.54 -4.65
C VAL A 117 2.63 -29.55 -5.53
N THR A 118 2.72 -30.80 -5.08
CA THR A 118 3.20 -31.89 -5.92
C THR A 118 2.06 -32.42 -6.78
N TYR A 119 2.26 -32.47 -8.08
CA TYR A 119 1.34 -33.11 -9.01
C TYR A 119 2.08 -34.15 -9.84
N SER A 120 1.38 -35.22 -10.19
CA SER A 120 1.93 -36.28 -11.04
C SER A 120 1.35 -36.14 -12.44
N ALA A 121 2.23 -36.18 -13.44
CA ALA A 121 1.85 -36.09 -14.84
C ALA A 121 2.77 -36.97 -15.69
N TYR A 122 2.32 -37.32 -16.89
CA TYR A 122 3.20 -37.95 -17.87
C TYR A 122 4.08 -36.88 -18.52
N ASP A 123 5.39 -37.13 -18.59
CA ASP A 123 6.29 -36.29 -19.36
C ASP A 123 6.15 -36.55 -20.88
N LYS A 124 6.92 -35.82 -21.70
CA LYS A 124 6.90 -35.98 -23.16
C LYS A 124 7.33 -37.37 -23.64
N SER A 125 7.97 -38.17 -22.79
CA SER A 125 8.38 -39.54 -23.08
C SER A 125 7.35 -40.59 -22.64
N GLY A 126 6.22 -40.15 -22.05
CA GLY A 126 5.18 -41.04 -21.53
C GLY A 126 5.53 -41.64 -20.18
N LYS A 127 6.54 -41.13 -19.47
CA LYS A 127 6.90 -41.58 -18.12
C LYS A 127 6.09 -40.80 -17.08
N PHE A 128 5.55 -41.50 -16.10
CA PHE A 128 4.88 -40.88 -14.96
C PHE A 128 5.92 -40.21 -14.05
N VAL A 129 5.83 -38.90 -13.88
CA VAL A 129 6.77 -38.09 -13.10
C VAL A 129 6.02 -37.19 -12.12
N ASN A 130 6.68 -36.88 -11.00
CA ASN A 130 6.19 -35.90 -10.02
C ASN A 130 6.87 -34.56 -10.28
N SER A 131 6.06 -33.51 -10.34
CA SER A 131 6.50 -32.12 -10.53
C SER A 131 5.96 -31.24 -9.41
N ILE A 132 6.65 -30.13 -9.12
CA ILE A 132 6.22 -29.14 -8.12
C ILE A 132 5.67 -27.92 -8.83
N LEU A 133 4.46 -27.51 -8.43
CA LEU A 133 3.82 -26.28 -8.85
C LEU A 133 3.71 -25.32 -7.65
N PRO A 134 4.42 -24.18 -7.65
CA PRO A 134 4.20 -23.13 -6.66
C PRO A 134 2.86 -22.44 -6.93
N VAL A 135 1.97 -22.45 -5.95
CA VAL A 135 0.66 -21.79 -6.00
C VAL A 135 0.55 -20.76 -4.88
N ILE A 136 -0.13 -19.65 -5.14
CA ILE A 136 -0.47 -18.69 -4.09
C ILE A 136 -1.69 -19.24 -3.35
N GLY A 137 -1.58 -19.43 -2.03
CA GLY A 137 -2.69 -19.90 -1.20
C GLY A 137 -3.39 -18.79 -0.43
N SER A 138 -2.66 -17.73 -0.08
CA SER A 138 -3.19 -16.60 0.67
C SER A 138 -2.34 -15.35 0.51
N TYR A 139 -2.85 -14.23 1.00
CA TYR A 139 -2.08 -13.02 1.30
C TYR A 139 -2.18 -12.74 2.79
N TYR A 140 -1.10 -12.28 3.42
CA TYR A 140 -1.06 -12.03 4.86
C TYR A 140 -0.21 -10.81 5.26
N PHE A 141 -0.53 -10.26 6.43
CA PHE A 141 0.23 -9.27 7.16
C PHE A 141 -0.03 -9.47 8.65
N ASP A 142 0.86 -10.22 9.31
CA ASP A 142 0.70 -10.65 10.69
C ASP A 142 1.24 -9.62 11.68
N SER A 143 0.96 -9.80 12.97
CA SER A 143 1.52 -8.94 14.01
C SER A 143 3.05 -8.96 13.95
N GLY A 144 3.67 -7.77 13.99
CA GLY A 144 5.12 -7.60 13.87
C GLY A 144 5.67 -7.62 12.44
N ASP A 145 4.89 -8.01 11.43
CA ASP A 145 5.33 -7.98 10.04
C ASP A 145 5.64 -6.56 9.58
N THR A 146 6.58 -6.44 8.64
CA THR A 146 6.86 -5.21 7.91
C THR A 146 6.75 -5.46 6.40
N ILE A 147 6.07 -4.56 5.71
CA ILE A 147 5.99 -4.47 4.24
C ILE A 147 6.74 -3.22 3.82
N ASN A 148 7.51 -3.30 2.73
CA ASN A 148 8.24 -2.18 2.16
C ASN A 148 7.97 -2.11 0.66
N ASP A 149 7.98 -0.89 0.11
CA ASP A 149 7.94 -0.66 -1.33
C ASP A 149 8.64 0.68 -1.66
N ASP A 150 9.05 0.83 -2.91
CA ASP A 150 9.70 2.05 -3.41
C ASP A 150 9.09 2.52 -4.72
N ALA A 151 9.22 3.83 -4.98
CA ALA A 151 8.72 4.42 -6.20
C ALA A 151 9.55 5.62 -6.62
N ILE A 152 9.29 6.07 -7.86
CA ILE A 152 9.80 7.33 -8.38
C ILE A 152 8.62 8.29 -8.47
N PHE A 153 8.75 9.46 -7.83
CA PHE A 153 7.84 10.59 -8.00
C PHE A 153 8.54 11.69 -8.81
N ILE A 154 7.85 12.20 -9.84
CA ILE A 154 8.29 13.39 -10.58
C ILE A 154 7.33 14.53 -10.24
N VAL A 155 7.87 15.60 -9.68
CA VAL A 155 7.11 16.81 -9.29
C VAL A 155 7.66 18.03 -10.06
N PRO A 156 6.93 19.16 -10.11
CA PRO A 156 7.46 20.40 -10.66
C PRO A 156 8.80 20.79 -10.03
N GLN A 157 9.70 21.40 -10.80
CA GLN A 157 11.01 21.80 -10.30
C GLN A 157 10.88 22.73 -9.08
N GLY A 158 11.66 22.45 -8.04
CA GLY A 158 11.64 23.25 -6.80
C GLY A 158 10.59 22.80 -5.79
N GLU A 159 9.65 21.94 -6.17
CA GLU A 159 8.69 21.34 -5.24
C GLU A 159 9.25 20.09 -4.56
N LYS A 160 8.73 19.80 -3.36
CA LYS A 160 8.95 18.53 -2.65
C LYS A 160 7.72 17.64 -2.83
N PRO A 161 7.87 16.30 -2.74
CA PRO A 161 6.72 15.40 -2.76
C PRO A 161 5.70 15.76 -1.68
N ASP A 162 4.47 16.07 -2.09
CA ASP A 162 3.36 16.35 -1.19
C ASP A 162 2.56 15.08 -0.93
N VAL A 163 2.93 14.32 0.11
CA VAL A 163 2.45 12.95 0.33
C VAL A 163 1.37 12.89 1.41
N THR A 164 0.35 12.10 1.12
CA THR A 164 -0.70 11.70 2.07
C THR A 164 -0.72 10.19 2.22
N VAL A 165 -1.03 9.70 3.42
CA VAL A 165 -1.13 8.28 3.75
C VAL A 165 -2.52 7.96 4.27
N ARG A 166 -3.08 6.80 3.92
CA ARG A 166 -4.34 6.29 4.46
C ARG A 166 -4.33 4.77 4.66
N SER A 167 -5.08 4.31 5.65
CA SER A 167 -5.43 2.89 5.80
C SER A 167 -6.44 2.49 4.71
N LEU A 168 -6.29 1.27 4.19
CA LEU A 168 -7.28 0.61 3.35
C LEU A 168 -8.07 -0.49 4.09
N ARG A 169 -7.85 -0.61 5.41
CA ARG A 169 -8.50 -1.56 6.32
C ARG A 169 -9.10 -0.89 7.55
#